data_AF-A0AA96LDC2-F1
#
_entry.id   AF-A0AA96LDC2-F1
#
_cell.length_a   1.000
_cell.length_b   1.000
_cell.length_c   1.000
_cell.angle_alpha   90.00
_cell.angle_beta   90.00
_cell.angle_gamma   90.00
#
_symmetry.space_group_name_H-M   'P 1'
#
loop_
_entity.id
_entity.type
_entity.pdbx_description
1 polymer ?
#
loop_
_entity_poly.entity_id
_entity_poly.type
_entity_poly.pdbx_seq_one_letter_code
_entity_poly.pdbx_strand_id
1 'polypeptide(L)'
;MRKLDRLGRIVIPKELLEIHDIRIRDPLEIFTDDKRIALRKYRSTDCIFCENYDNNIYFKSYFICASCLKQIRPSEAPGKPVSSRPSSKPTALDRFREAKEKYPDASQKQLAEILGITQGRVSQLNKELK
;
A
#
# COMPACT_ATOMS: atom_id res chain seq x y z
N MET A 1 8.60 -40.39 -23.01
CA MET A 1 8.32 -40.84 -21.63
C MET A 1 9.59 -40.71 -20.79
N ARG A 2 9.54 -40.14 -19.58
CA ARG A 2 10.70 -40.01 -18.67
C ARG A 2 10.44 -40.84 -17.41
N LYS A 3 11.49 -41.49 -16.89
CA LYS A 3 11.43 -42.27 -15.65
C LYS A 3 11.83 -41.40 -14.45
N LEU A 4 11.26 -41.69 -13.30
CA LEU A 4 11.72 -41.15 -12.02
C LEU A 4 13.10 -41.72 -11.70
N ASP A 5 13.93 -40.92 -11.06
CA ASP A 5 15.18 -41.42 -10.51
C ASP A 5 14.98 -42.07 -9.13
N ARG A 6 16.08 -42.50 -8.50
CA ARG A 6 16.06 -43.16 -7.18
C ARG A 6 15.59 -42.27 -6.03
N LEU A 7 15.54 -40.96 -6.25
CA LEU A 7 15.12 -39.96 -5.25
C LEU A 7 13.73 -39.39 -5.56
N GLY A 8 13.05 -39.92 -6.58
CA GLY A 8 11.73 -39.43 -6.99
C GLY A 8 11.77 -38.10 -7.76
N ARG A 9 12.92 -37.71 -8.33
CA ARG A 9 13.03 -36.52 -9.18
C ARG A 9 12.61 -36.84 -10.61
N ILE A 10 11.94 -35.89 -11.25
CA ILE A 10 11.59 -35.93 -12.67
C ILE A 10 12.38 -34.86 -13.43
N VAL A 11 12.86 -35.21 -14.62
CA VAL A 11 13.55 -34.25 -15.50
C VAL A 11 12.55 -33.67 -16.49
N ILE A 12 12.42 -32.35 -16.48
CA ILE A 12 11.62 -31.60 -17.46
C ILE A 12 12.48 -31.40 -18.72
N PRO A 13 12.03 -31.83 -19.92
CA PRO A 13 12.72 -31.56 -21.18
C PRO A 13 12.98 -30.07 -21.41
N LYS A 14 14.09 -29.74 -22.08
CA LYS A 14 14.53 -28.37 -22.30
C LYS A 14 13.50 -27.55 -23.09
N GLU A 15 12.84 -28.18 -24.05
CA GLU A 15 11.83 -27.57 -24.91
C GLU A 15 10.64 -27.06 -24.08
N LEU A 16 10.20 -27.83 -23.07
CA LEU A 16 9.11 -27.40 -22.17
C LEU A 16 9.55 -26.25 -21.25
N LEU A 17 10.81 -26.26 -20.80
CA LEU A 17 11.35 -25.15 -20.01
C LEU A 17 11.38 -23.85 -20.82
N GLU A 18 11.78 -23.89 -22.08
CA GLU A 18 11.83 -22.73 -22.98
C GLU A 18 10.42 -22.19 -23.29
N ILE A 19 9.46 -23.05 -23.64
CA ILE A 19 8.07 -22.67 -23.92
C ILE A 19 7.41 -22.00 -22.70
N HIS A 20 7.77 -22.43 -21.49
CA HIS A 20 7.20 -21.92 -20.25
C HIS A 20 8.05 -20.84 -19.56
N ASP A 21 9.15 -20.37 -20.18
CA ASP A 21 10.12 -19.41 -19.60
C ASP A 21 10.54 -19.80 -18.17
N ILE A 22 10.85 -21.07 -17.95
CA ILE A 22 11.33 -21.58 -16.66
C ILE A 22 12.85 -21.67 -16.71
N ARG A 23 13.54 -20.88 -15.88
CA ARG A 23 15.00 -20.88 -15.79
C ARG A 23 15.47 -21.81 -14.68
N ILE A 24 16.76 -22.17 -14.74
CA ILE A 24 17.38 -22.96 -13.68
C ILE A 24 17.30 -22.16 -12.37
N ARG A 25 16.83 -22.80 -11.30
CA ARG A 25 16.54 -22.22 -9.97
C ARG A 25 15.27 -21.36 -9.87
N ASP A 26 14.46 -21.26 -10.92
CA ASP A 26 13.15 -20.62 -10.79
C ASP A 26 12.26 -21.42 -9.81
N PRO A 27 11.60 -20.77 -8.83
CA PRO A 27 10.65 -21.43 -7.97
C PRO A 27 9.43 -21.89 -8.80
N LEU A 28 8.97 -23.11 -8.54
CA LEU A 28 7.79 -23.70 -9.16
C LEU A 28 6.77 -24.05 -8.08
N GLU A 29 5.51 -23.82 -8.41
CA GLU A 29 4.36 -24.21 -7.61
C GLU A 29 3.79 -25.53 -8.16
N ILE A 30 3.49 -26.48 -7.26
CA ILE A 30 2.96 -27.80 -7.61
C ILE A 30 1.50 -27.86 -7.21
N PHE A 31 0.64 -28.21 -8.17
CA PHE A 31 -0.77 -28.46 -7.95
C PHE A 31 -1.07 -29.94 -8.17
N THR A 32 -1.94 -30.50 -7.35
CA THR A 32 -2.40 -31.88 -7.45
C THR A 32 -3.90 -31.91 -7.65
N ASP A 33 -4.34 -32.67 -8.65
CA ASP A 33 -5.72 -33.07 -8.89
C ASP A 33 -5.78 -34.61 -8.86
N ASP A 34 -6.96 -35.22 -8.71
CA ASP A 34 -7.17 -36.63 -8.35
C ASP A 34 -6.18 -37.64 -8.97
N LYS A 35 -5.82 -37.43 -10.25
CA LYS A 35 -4.86 -38.28 -10.99
C LYS A 35 -3.76 -37.51 -11.73
N ARG A 36 -3.57 -36.23 -11.44
CA ARG A 36 -2.69 -35.35 -12.22
C ARG A 36 -1.86 -34.45 -11.33
N ILE A 37 -0.61 -34.23 -11.73
CA ILE A 37 0.27 -33.22 -11.15
C ILE A 37 0.44 -32.14 -12.20
N ALA A 38 0.14 -30.89 -11.83
CA ALA A 38 0.36 -29.71 -12.65
C ALA A 38 1.45 -28.83 -12.02
N LEU A 39 2.26 -28.20 -12.87
CA LEU A 39 3.37 -27.34 -12.47
C LEU A 39 3.13 -25.93 -13.03
N ARG A 40 3.38 -24.90 -12.21
CA ARG A 40 3.30 -23.49 -12.63
C ARG A 40 4.52 -22.73 -12.13
N LYS A 41 4.98 -21.74 -12.90
CA LYS A 41 5.98 -20.77 -12.42
C LYS A 41 5.44 -20.10 -11.16
N TYR A 42 6.18 -20.18 -10.06
CA TYR A 42 5.76 -19.54 -8.82
C TYR A 42 5.66 -18.03 -9.07
N ARG A 43 4.48 -17.49 -8.79
CA ARG A 43 4.23 -16.05 -8.84
C ARG A 43 4.11 -15.63 -7.39
N SER A 44 5.12 -14.95 -6.89
CA SER A 44 4.98 -14.33 -5.59
C SER A 44 3.86 -13.30 -5.63
N THR A 45 3.14 -13.17 -4.53
CA THR A 45 2.18 -12.07 -4.35
C THR A 45 2.86 -10.73 -4.21
N ASP A 46 4.20 -10.72 -4.14
CA ASP A 46 5.01 -9.53 -3.89
C ASP A 46 4.99 -8.53 -5.03
N CYS A 47 5.16 -7.26 -4.68
CA CYS A 47 5.28 -6.19 -5.64
C CYS A 47 6.50 -6.42 -6.55
N ILE A 48 6.32 -6.36 -7.87
CA ILE A 48 7.38 -6.53 -8.86
C ILE A 48 8.56 -5.55 -8.68
N PHE A 49 8.33 -4.40 -8.04
CA PHE A 49 9.34 -3.35 -7.90
C PHE A 49 10.12 -3.40 -6.59
N CYS A 50 9.48 -3.82 -5.49
CA CYS A 50 10.07 -3.71 -4.16
C CYS A 50 9.94 -4.98 -3.31
N GLU A 51 9.40 -6.07 -3.88
CA GLU A 51 9.26 -7.38 -3.24
C GLU A 51 8.49 -7.37 -1.91
N ASN A 52 7.70 -6.31 -1.66
CA ASN A 52 6.83 -6.23 -0.49
C ASN A 52 5.46 -6.84 -0.81
N TYR A 53 4.82 -7.48 0.17
CA TYR A 53 3.49 -8.09 0.09
C TYR A 53 2.35 -7.12 0.48
N ASP A 54 2.67 -5.98 1.10
CA ASP A 54 1.67 -5.06 1.65
C ASP A 54 0.86 -4.29 0.59
N ASN A 55 -0.46 -4.49 0.61
CA ASN A 55 -1.44 -3.80 -0.24
C ASN A 55 -1.14 -3.92 -1.74
N ASN A 56 -0.83 -5.12 -2.19
CA ASN A 56 -0.56 -5.41 -3.59
C ASN A 56 -1.82 -5.44 -4.43
N ILE A 57 -1.77 -4.72 -5.56
CA ILE A 57 -2.82 -4.66 -6.56
C ILE A 57 -2.35 -5.49 -7.75
N TYR A 58 -3.21 -6.39 -8.24
CA TYR A 58 -2.92 -7.21 -9.42
C TYR A 58 -3.22 -6.43 -10.70
N PHE A 59 -2.22 -6.26 -11.57
CA PHE A 59 -2.33 -5.55 -12.84
C PHE A 59 -1.49 -6.23 -13.94
N LYS A 60 -2.12 -6.59 -15.07
CA LYS A 60 -1.47 -7.21 -16.24
C LYS A 60 -0.47 -8.32 -15.88
N SER A 61 -0.88 -9.23 -14.99
CA SER A 61 -0.08 -10.38 -14.53
C SER A 61 1.03 -10.10 -13.50
N TYR A 62 1.09 -8.88 -12.98
CA TYR A 62 2.04 -8.48 -11.94
C TYR A 62 1.33 -7.92 -10.72
N PHE A 63 1.91 -8.15 -9.55
CA PHE A 63 1.49 -7.47 -8.32
C PHE A 63 2.29 -6.18 -8.17
N ILE A 64 1.62 -5.09 -7.82
CA ILE A 64 2.22 -3.78 -7.59
C ILE A 64 1.68 -3.24 -6.27
N CYS A 65 2.54 -2.91 -5.31
CA CYS A 65 2.13 -2.29 -4.06
C CYS A 65 1.68 -0.85 -4.27
N ALA A 66 0.82 -0.36 -3.38
CA ALA A 66 0.33 1.01 -3.43
C ALA A 66 1.45 2.08 -3.39
N SER A 67 2.61 1.79 -2.78
CA SER A 67 3.74 2.73 -2.74
C SER A 67 4.43 2.83 -4.10
N CYS A 68 4.69 1.72 -4.78
CA CYS A 68 5.28 1.72 -6.13
C CYS A 68 4.29 2.29 -7.16
N LEU A 69 3.00 1.99 -7.04
CA LEU A 69 1.99 2.56 -7.93
C LEU A 69 1.95 4.10 -7.89
N LYS A 70 2.19 4.70 -6.72
CA LYS A 70 2.27 6.16 -6.57
C LYS A 70 3.51 6.76 -7.25
N GLN A 71 4.64 6.04 -7.24
CA GLN A 71 5.88 6.49 -7.89
C GLN A 71 5.81 6.39 -9.42
N ILE A 72 5.06 5.43 -9.95
CA ILE A 72 4.89 5.22 -11.40
C ILE A 72 4.02 6.30 -12.03
N ARG A 73 3.09 6.89 -11.26
CA ARG A 73 2.29 8.02 -11.77
C ARG A 73 3.26 9.13 -12.15
N PRO A 74 3.32 9.53 -13.44
CA PRO A 74 4.12 10.67 -13.86
C PRO A 74 3.66 11.86 -13.03
N SER A 75 4.59 12.44 -12.27
CA SER A 75 4.32 13.58 -11.41
C SER A 75 3.69 14.71 -12.22
N GLU A 76 2.52 15.20 -11.81
CA GLU A 76 2.34 16.64 -11.80
C GLU A 76 3.39 17.21 -10.85
N ALA A 77 4.49 17.72 -11.41
CA ALA A 77 5.56 18.55 -10.83
C ALA A 77 6.26 18.11 -9.51
N PRO A 78 7.58 18.38 -9.38
CA PRO A 78 8.30 18.23 -8.11
C PRO A 78 7.91 19.39 -7.19
N GLY A 79 7.01 19.15 -6.23
CA GLY A 79 6.50 20.23 -5.39
C GLY A 79 5.80 19.76 -4.12
N LYS A 80 6.49 19.00 -3.27
CA LYS A 80 6.57 19.16 -1.80
C LYS A 80 7.20 17.92 -1.16
N PRO A 81 8.02 18.09 -0.10
CA PRO A 81 8.64 16.98 0.60
C PRO A 81 7.57 16.10 1.23
N VAL A 82 7.79 14.79 1.13
CA VAL A 82 7.03 13.74 1.80
C VAL A 82 7.31 13.84 3.30
N SER A 83 6.61 14.71 4.02
CA SER A 83 6.45 14.58 5.45
C SER A 83 5.07 13.97 5.75
N SER A 84 5.13 12.77 6.33
CA SER A 84 4.09 12.14 7.16
C SER A 84 2.66 12.09 6.63
N ARG A 85 2.17 10.86 6.43
CA ARG A 85 0.75 10.54 6.65
C ARG A 85 0.34 11.11 8.02
N PRO A 86 -0.61 12.06 8.18
CA PRO A 86 -1.18 12.28 9.50
C PRO A 86 -2.14 11.13 9.76
N SER A 87 -1.73 10.26 10.66
CA SER A 87 -2.54 9.19 11.25
C SER A 87 -3.59 9.72 12.24
N SER A 88 -3.92 11.01 12.23
CA SER A 88 -4.86 11.60 13.17
C SER A 88 -5.88 12.48 12.44
N LYS A 89 -7.17 12.28 12.75
CA LYS A 89 -8.19 13.29 12.50
C LYS A 89 -7.66 14.63 13.05
N PRO A 90 -7.83 15.77 12.34
CA PRO A 90 -7.31 17.06 12.82
C PRO A 90 -7.80 17.30 14.25
N THR A 91 -6.85 17.59 15.15
CA THR A 91 -7.10 17.75 16.57
C THR A 91 -8.01 18.95 16.78
N ALA A 92 -8.77 18.99 17.88
CA ALA A 92 -9.62 20.14 18.20
C ALA A 92 -8.83 21.46 18.24
N LEU A 93 -7.53 21.41 18.62
CA LEU A 93 -6.62 22.55 18.63
C LEU A 93 -6.28 23.04 17.21
N ASP A 94 -6.12 22.13 16.26
CA ASP A 94 -5.79 22.47 14.87
C ASP A 94 -6.96 23.18 14.19
N ARG A 95 -8.18 22.65 14.39
CA ARG A 95 -9.42 23.28 13.92
C ARG A 95 -9.65 24.66 14.55
N PHE A 96 -9.28 24.81 15.82
CA PHE A 96 -9.41 26.08 16.53
C PHE A 96 -8.42 27.14 16.03
N ARG A 97 -7.17 26.76 15.76
CA ARG A 97 -6.16 27.65 15.15
C ARG A 97 -6.63 28.17 13.79
N GLU A 98 -7.14 27.27 12.94
CA GLU A 98 -7.68 27.62 11.63
C GLU A 98 -8.88 28.58 11.73
N ALA A 99 -9.81 28.34 12.65
CA ALA A 99 -10.94 29.24 12.86
C ALA A 99 -10.54 30.62 13.37
N LYS A 100 -9.48 30.71 14.20
CA LYS A 100 -8.98 31.98 14.71
C LYS A 100 -8.25 32.81 13.64
N GLU A 101 -7.56 32.14 12.72
CA GLU A 101 -6.92 32.80 11.57
C GLU A 101 -7.96 33.30 10.56
N LYS A 102 -9.02 32.52 10.34
CA LYS A 102 -10.09 32.86 9.39
C LYS A 102 -11.06 33.93 9.92
N TYR A 103 -11.25 34.00 11.23
CA TYR A 103 -12.15 34.94 11.89
C TYR A 103 -11.48 35.60 13.10
N PRO A 104 -10.53 36.53 12.89
CA PRO A 104 -9.76 37.14 13.97
C PRO A 104 -10.62 37.96 14.94
N ASP A 105 -11.74 38.51 14.46
CA ASP A 105 -12.67 39.33 15.26
C ASP A 105 -13.85 38.53 15.85
N ALA A 106 -13.89 37.21 15.65
CA ALA A 106 -14.99 36.39 16.17
C ALA A 106 -14.94 36.27 17.70
N SER A 107 -16.08 36.51 18.34
CA SER A 107 -16.23 36.29 19.77
C SER A 107 -16.14 34.79 20.12
N GLN A 108 -15.84 34.48 21.39
CA GLN A 108 -15.78 33.08 21.86
C GLN A 108 -17.08 32.30 21.60
N LYS A 109 -18.23 33.00 21.62
CA LYS A 109 -19.55 32.43 21.28
C LYS A 109 -19.63 32.04 19.80
N GLN A 110 -19.19 32.92 18.91
CA GLN A 110 -19.21 32.66 17.48
C GLN A 110 -18.22 31.55 17.09
N LEU A 111 -17.02 31.52 17.70
CA LEU A 111 -16.06 30.44 17.50
C LEU A 111 -16.59 29.08 17.99
N ALA A 112 -17.36 29.06 19.08
CA ALA A 112 -18.00 27.86 19.60
C ALA A 112 -19.05 27.30 18.61
N GLU A 113 -19.88 28.18 18.04
CA GLU A 113 -20.88 27.82 17.03
C GLU A 113 -20.21 27.30 15.73
N ILE A 114 -19.18 27.99 15.25
CA ILE A 114 -18.45 27.62 14.02
C ILE A 114 -17.77 26.25 14.15
N LEU A 115 -17.24 25.93 15.33
CA LEU A 115 -16.49 24.70 15.57
C LEU A 115 -17.35 23.55 16.11
N GLY A 116 -18.62 23.80 16.43
CA GLY A 116 -19.51 22.81 17.05
C GLY A 116 -19.03 22.34 18.43
N ILE A 117 -18.39 23.24 19.20
CA ILE A 117 -17.88 22.96 20.55
C ILE A 117 -18.49 23.92 21.57
N THR A 118 -18.33 23.64 22.86
CA THR A 118 -18.83 24.53 23.92
C THR A 118 -17.95 25.77 24.07
N GLN A 119 -18.53 26.88 24.52
CA GLN A 119 -17.78 28.11 24.82
C GLN A 119 -16.70 27.90 25.90
N GLY A 120 -16.97 27.01 26.87
CA GLY A 120 -15.98 26.60 27.87
C GLY A 120 -14.76 25.92 27.24
N ARG A 121 -14.96 25.08 26.21
CA ARG A 121 -13.85 24.45 25.48
C ARG A 121 -13.06 25.44 24.65
N VAL A 122 -13.70 26.45 24.06
CA VAL A 122 -13.00 27.57 23.38
C VAL A 122 -12.11 28.36 24.35
N SER A 123 -12.59 28.61 25.58
CA SER A 123 -11.81 29.28 26.62
C SER A 123 -10.57 28.46 27.02
N GLN A 124 -10.72 27.14 27.17
CA GLN A 124 -9.60 26.22 27.43
C GLN A 124 -8.57 26.21 26.28
N LEU A 125 -9.02 26.10 25.03
CA LEU A 125 -8.14 26.11 23.85
C LEU A 125 -7.39 27.44 23.69
N ASN A 126 -8.01 28.56 24.05
CA ASN A 126 -7.31 29.85 24.11
C ASN A 126 -6.24 29.93 25.22
N LYS A 127 -6.39 29.17 26.31
CA LYS A 127 -5.37 29.06 27.37
C LYS A 127 -4.23 28.13 26.96
N GLU A 128 -4.52 27.05 26.22
CA GLU A 128 -3.53 26.13 25.65
C GLU A 128 -2.64 26.78 24.55
N LEU A 129 -3.04 27.96 24.05
CA LEU A 129 -2.35 28.73 23.00
C LEU A 129 -1.54 29.94 23.50
N LYS A 130 -1.61 30.24 24.81
CA LYS A 130 -0.81 31.28 25.46
C LYS A 130 0.43 30.65 26.08
#